data_AF-A0A8T6THN5-F1
#
_entry.id   AF-A0A8T6THN5-F1
#
_cell.length_a   1.000
_cell.length_b   1.000
_cell.length_c   1.000
_cell.angle_alpha   90.00
_cell.angle_beta   90.00
_cell.angle_gamma   90.00
#
_symmetry.space_group_name_H-M   'P 1'
#
loop_
_entity.id
_entity.type
_entity.pdbx_description
1 polymer ?
#
loop_
_entity_poly.entity_id
_entity_poly.type
_entity_poly.pdbx_seq_one_letter_code
_entity_poly.pdbx_strand_id
1 'polypeptide(L)' 'MLSKELINLGRESLVRWERIVVIARPDTAPIRRLMKRYEEEGKLIDLTRGRKTRAAIITDAGFIILSPLRTKTIAERFLS' A
#
# COMPACT_ATOMS: atom_id res chain seq x y z
N MET A 1 12.14 -16.97 -14.20
CA MET A 1 10.83 -16.29 -14.16
C MET A 1 10.58 -15.68 -12.79
N LEU A 2 11.45 -14.77 -12.32
CA LEU A 2 11.27 -13.96 -11.11
C LEU A 2 12.16 -12.72 -11.28
N SER A 3 11.60 -11.57 -11.68
CA SER A 3 12.39 -10.34 -11.77
C SER A 3 11.64 -9.08 -11.34
N LYS A 4 10.48 -9.19 -10.70
CA LYS A 4 9.82 -8.05 -10.06
C LYS A 4 10.06 -8.07 -8.56
N GLU A 5 11.29 -7.76 -8.16
CA GLU A 5 11.57 -7.45 -6.76
C GLU A 5 10.75 -6.24 -6.29
N LEU A 6 10.52 -5.27 -7.18
CA LEU A 6 9.89 -4.00 -6.88
C LEU A 6 8.56 -3.83 -7.62
N ILE A 7 7.54 -3.39 -6.89
CA ILE A 7 6.24 -3.02 -7.42
C ILE A 7 6.04 -1.52 -7.29
N ASN A 8 5.62 -0.90 -8.38
CA ASN A 8 5.25 0.50 -8.41
C ASN A 8 3.88 0.71 -7.74
N LEU A 9 3.84 1.52 -6.68
CA LEU A 9 2.64 1.93 -5.95
C LEU A 9 2.04 3.25 -6.44
N GLY A 10 2.55 3.77 -7.56
CA GLY A 10 2.20 5.05 -8.17
C GLY A 10 3.26 6.11 -7.93
N ARG A 11 3.33 7.09 -8.84
CA ARG A 11 4.21 8.27 -8.75
C ARG A 11 5.65 7.94 -8.33
N GLU A 12 6.27 7.03 -9.08
CA GLU A 12 7.69 6.64 -8.90
C GLU A 12 8.01 6.08 -7.51
N SER A 13 7.00 5.66 -6.76
CA SER A 13 7.19 5.01 -5.48
C SER A 13 7.17 3.51 -5.65
N LEU A 14 8.18 2.84 -5.13
CA LEU A 14 8.41 1.40 -5.28
C LEU A 14 8.40 0.73 -3.90
N VAL A 15 7.91 -0.50 -3.84
CA VAL A 15 7.98 -1.34 -2.64
C VAL A 15 8.48 -2.72 -3.03
N ARG A 16 9.24 -3.38 -2.14
CA ARG A 16 9.59 -4.78 -2.35
C ARG A 16 8.35 -5.66 -2.27
N TRP A 17 8.14 -6.49 -3.28
CA TRP A 17 6.99 -7.40 -3.35
C TRP A 17 6.91 -8.30 -2.10
N GLU A 18 8.01 -8.95 -1.75
CA GLU A 18 8.10 -9.94 -0.67
C GLU A 18 7.78 -9.37 0.72
N ARG A 19 7.77 -8.04 0.85
CA ARG A 19 7.46 -7.34 2.10
C ARG A 19 5.98 -7.03 2.25
N ILE A 20 5.15 -7.22 1.21
CA ILE A 20 3.72 -6.94 1.26
C ILE A 20 2.97 -8.13 1.87
N VAL A 21 2.23 -7.88 2.95
CA VAL A 21 1.35 -8.88 3.59
C VAL A 21 -0.09 -8.74 3.09
N VAL A 22 -0.57 -7.50 2.93
CA VAL A 22 -1.96 -7.23 2.51
C VAL A 22 -2.03 -6.00 1.59
N ILE A 23 -2.88 -6.06 0.57
CA ILE A 23 -3.34 -4.90 -0.20
C ILE A 23 -4.84 -4.76 0.02
N ALA A 24 -5.28 -3.68 0.66
CA ALA A 24 -6.67 -3.49 1.06
C ALA A 24 -7.28 -2.22 0.44
N ARG A 25 -8.62 -2.19 0.38
CA ARG A 25 -9.36 -0.95 0.09
C ARG A 25 -9.41 -0.07 1.34
N PRO A 26 -9.11 1.23 1.23
CA PRO A 26 -9.04 2.14 2.38
C PRO A 26 -10.41 2.60 2.89
N ASP A 27 -11.50 2.28 2.19
CA ASP A 27 -12.82 2.84 2.45
C ASP A 27 -13.65 2.07 3.47
N THR A 28 -13.22 0.87 3.88
CA THR A 28 -13.90 0.06 4.91
C THR A 28 -13.60 0.59 6.32
N ALA A 29 -14.58 0.50 7.23
CA ALA A 29 -14.40 0.96 8.60
C ALA A 29 -13.21 0.31 9.35
N PRO A 30 -12.95 -1.02 9.21
CA PRO A 30 -11.78 -1.65 9.83
C PRO A 30 -10.45 -1.09 9.31
N ILE A 31 -10.32 -0.89 7.99
CA ILE A 31 -9.07 -0.38 7.41
C ILE A 31 -8.87 1.09 7.76
N ARG A 32 -9.93 1.90 7.84
CA ARG A 32 -9.83 3.29 8.34
C ARG A 32 -9.31 3.36 9.77
N ARG A 33 -9.82 2.51 10.66
CA ARG A 33 -9.31 2.41 12.04
C ARG A 33 -7.86 1.96 12.07
N LEU A 34 -7.48 1.01 11.21
CA LEU A 34 -6.11 0.53 11.12
C LEU A 34 -5.15 1.61 10.63
N MET A 35 -5.50 2.37 9.58
CA MET A 35 -4.70 3.50 9.09
C MET A 35 -4.48 4.53 10.20
N LYS A 36 -5.54 4.93 10.91
CA LYS A 36 -5.43 5.87 12.03
C LYS A 36 -4.48 5.36 13.13
N ARG A 37 -4.58 4.08 13.51
CA ARG A 37 -3.66 3.48 14.48
C ARG A 37 -2.21 3.57 14.03
N TYR A 38 -1.91 3.21 12.79
CA TYR A 38 -0.54 3.25 12.27
C TYR A 38 -0.02 4.69 12.14
N GLU A 39 -0.90 5.66 11.88
CA GLU A 39 -0.56 7.08 11.90
C GLU A 39 -0.17 7.53 13.32
N GLU A 40 -0.97 7.18 14.33
CA GLU A 40 -0.68 7.45 15.75
C GLU A 40 0.63 6.79 16.20
N GLU A 41 0.96 5.61 15.66
CA GLU A 41 2.22 4.89 15.91
C GLU A 41 3.41 5.43 15.10
N GLY A 42 3.24 6.40 14.21
CA GLY A 42 4.29 6.90 13.33
C GLY A 42 4.74 5.92 12.24
N LYS A 43 3.91 4.92 11.92
CA LYS A 43 4.17 3.84 10.95
C LYS A 43 3.36 3.96 9.65
N LEU A 44 2.73 5.11 9.43
CA LEU A 44 2.02 5.42 8.19
C LEU A 44 2.95 6.14 7.21
N ILE A 45 3.06 5.61 5.98
CA ILE A 45 3.78 6.22 4.87
C ILE A 45 2.75 6.68 3.83
N ASP A 46 2.60 7.99 3.67
CA ASP A 46 1.67 8.55 2.69
C ASP A 46 2.34 8.79 1.32
N LEU A 47 2.00 7.96 0.33
CA LEU A 47 2.44 8.11 -1.07
C LEU A 47 1.34 8.68 -1.97
N THR A 48 0.23 9.14 -1.40
CA THR A 48 -0.91 9.66 -2.16
C THR A 48 -0.66 11.04 -2.74
N ARG A 49 0.32 11.80 -2.23
CA ARG A 49 0.67 13.18 -2.66
C ARG A 49 -0.58 14.03 -2.96
N GLY A 50 -1.45 14.18 -1.97
CA GLY A 50 -2.68 14.99 -2.03
C GLY A 50 -3.80 14.42 -2.90
N ARG A 51 -3.66 13.22 -3.48
CA ARG A 51 -4.77 12.53 -4.16
C ARG A 51 -5.54 11.66 -3.17
N LYS A 52 -6.75 11.29 -3.56
CA LYS A 52 -7.55 10.32 -2.82
C LYS A 52 -6.77 9.01 -2.61
N THR A 53 -6.71 8.54 -1.37
CA THR A 53 -6.25 7.19 -1.02
C THR A 53 -7.16 6.15 -1.68
N ARG A 54 -6.57 5.27 -2.50
CA ARG A 54 -7.31 4.22 -3.21
C ARG A 54 -6.86 2.81 -2.84
N ALA A 55 -5.73 2.67 -2.17
CA ALA A 55 -5.26 1.42 -1.57
C ALA A 55 -4.47 1.71 -0.28
N ALA A 56 -4.53 0.76 0.64
CA ALA A 56 -3.64 0.67 1.79
C ALA A 56 -2.84 -0.64 1.68
N ILE A 57 -1.52 -0.55 1.75
CA ILE A 57 -0.59 -1.68 1.65
C ILE A 57 0.04 -1.90 3.02
N ILE A 58 -0.09 -3.10 3.58
CA ILE A 58 0.48 -3.45 4.89
C ILE A 58 1.73 -4.29 4.66
N THR A 59 2.82 -3.93 5.32
CA THR A 59 4.10 -4.63 5.20
C THR A 59 4.40 -5.50 6.42
N ASP A 60 5.25 -6.50 6.23
CA ASP A 60 5.79 -7.38 7.28
C ASP A 60 6.66 -6.61 8.30
N ALA A 61 7.26 -5.50 7.87
CA ALA A 61 8.00 -4.58 8.71
C ALA A 61 7.10 -3.71 9.62
N GLY A 62 5.77 -3.87 9.54
CA GLY A 62 4.82 -3.14 10.38
C GLY A 62 4.51 -1.73 9.90
N PHE A 63 4.72 -1.41 8.62
CA PHE A 63 4.29 -0.14 8.03
C PHE A 63 2.97 -0.29 7.26
N ILE A 64 2.18 0.78 7.22
CA ILE A 64 1.06 0.92 6.29
C ILE A 64 1.40 2.00 5.27
N ILE A 65 1.29 1.68 3.99
CA ILE A 65 1.61 2.56 2.88
C ILE A 65 0.32 2.94 2.17
N LEU A 66 0.02 4.23 2.05
CA LEU A 66 -1.15 4.74 1.34
C LEU A 66 -0.82 5.01 -0.12
N SER A 67 -1.63 4.49 -1.03
CA SER A 67 -1.41 4.62 -2.48
C SER A 67 -2.57 5.31 -3.20
N PRO A 68 -2.30 6.13 -4.24
CA PRO A 68 -3.33 6.70 -5.11
C PRO A 68 -3.82 5.70 -6.18
N LEU A 69 -3.16 4.55 -6.33
CA LEU A 69 -3.56 3.47 -7.23
C LEU A 69 -4.64 2.62 -6.57
N ARG A 70 -5.52 2.02 -7.39
CA ARG A 70 -6.53 1.10 -6.91
C ARG A 70 -5.89 -0.23 -6.52
N THR A 71 -6.43 -0.89 -5.51
CA THR A 71 -6.04 -2.27 -5.10
C THR A 71 -5.91 -3.21 -6.30
N LYS A 72 -6.88 -3.18 -7.23
CA LYS A 72 -6.87 -4.01 -8.46
C LYS A 72 -5.63 -3.75 -9.34
N THR A 73 -5.27 -2.49 -9.56
CA THR A 73 -4.10 -2.11 -10.37
C THR A 73 -2.79 -2.60 -9.76
N ILE A 74 -2.69 -2.57 -8.43
CA ILE A 74 -1.50 -3.07 -7.72
C ILE A 74 -1.45 -4.60 -7.79
N ALA A 75 -2.59 -5.27 -7.63
CA ALA A 75 -2.69 -6.73 -7.75
C ALA A 75 -2.37 -7.24 -9.17
N GLU A 76 -2.81 -6.55 -10.22
CA GLU A 76 -2.47 -6.88 -11.62
C GLU A 76 -0.97 -6.76 -11.88
N ARG A 77 -0.30 -5.79 -11.24
CA ARG A 77 1.17 -5.65 -11.31
C ARG A 77 1.90 -6.77 -10.58
N PHE A 78 1.24 -7.44 -9.64
CA PHE A 78 1.78 -8.59 -8.94
C PHE A 78 1.69 -9.88 -9.78
N LEU A 79 0.57 -10.08 -10.48
CA LEU A 79 0.33 -11.30 -11.27
C LEU A 79 1.00 -11.28 -12.66
N SER A 80 1.60 -10.16 -13.06
CA SER A 80 2.29 -9.98 -14.35
C SER A 80 3.80 -10.04 -14.20
#